data_AF-A0A9R1G618-F1
#
_entry.id   AF-A0A9R1G618-F1
#
_cell.length_a   1.000
_cell.length_b   1.000
_cell.length_c   1.000
_cell.angle_alpha   90.00
_cell.angle_beta   90.00
_cell.angle_gamma   90.00
#
_symmetry.space_group_name_H-M   'P 1'
#
loop_
_entity.id
_entity.type
_entity.pdbx_description
1 polymer ?
#
loop_
_entity_poly.entity_id
_entity_poly.type
_entity_poly.pdbx_seq_one_letter_code
_entity_poly.pdbx_strand_id
1 'polypeptide(L)'
;MRSLQAVLVAVLVLLAVAATTDAAWAPIPDRDLNGMVVQQAGRFAVLVHDITRRTTLVFVKVERGEMERPAGGGLGTNYRLVVTAARAPGGSRGQYECVVWGVPGSRTSTWKLLGFKAL
;
A
#
# COMPACT_ATOMS: atom_id res chain seq x y z
N MET A 1 -19.80 -40.28 23.50
CA MET A 1 -18.53 -39.55 23.76
C MET A 1 -17.62 -39.47 22.52
N ARG A 2 -17.45 -40.54 21.71
CA ARG A 2 -16.63 -40.52 20.48
C ARG A 2 -17.17 -39.61 19.35
N SER A 3 -18.49 -39.51 19.21
CA SER A 3 -19.15 -38.66 18.19
C SER A 3 -19.00 -37.17 18.46
N LEU A 4 -19.05 -36.75 19.74
CA LEU A 4 -18.88 -35.35 20.13
C LEU A 4 -17.44 -34.87 19.87
N GLN A 5 -16.44 -35.74 20.10
CA GLN A 5 -15.04 -35.45 19.78
C GLN A 5 -14.80 -35.36 18.27
N ALA A 6 -15.41 -36.25 17.47
CA ALA A 6 -15.28 -36.19 16.01
C ALA A 6 -15.91 -34.92 15.42
N VAL A 7 -17.06 -34.49 15.94
CA VAL A 7 -17.70 -33.23 15.53
C VAL A 7 -16.86 -32.03 15.97
N LEU A 8 -16.33 -32.04 17.20
CA LEU A 8 -15.48 -30.96 17.70
C LEU A 8 -14.20 -30.82 16.87
N VAL A 9 -13.55 -31.95 16.52
CA VAL A 9 -12.35 -31.98 15.67
C VAL A 9 -12.69 -31.51 14.26
N ALA A 10 -13.81 -31.95 13.67
CA ALA A 10 -14.23 -31.51 12.35
C ALA A 10 -14.53 -30.00 12.31
N VAL A 11 -15.17 -29.45 13.35
CA VAL A 11 -15.42 -28.01 13.48
C VAL A 11 -14.12 -27.23 13.68
N LEU A 12 -13.17 -27.72 14.49
CA LEU A 12 -11.86 -27.10 14.67
C LEU A 12 -11.04 -27.09 13.37
N VAL A 13 -11.06 -28.19 12.62
CA VAL A 13 -10.40 -28.26 11.31
C VAL A 13 -11.05 -27.30 10.32
N LEU A 14 -12.39 -27.25 10.25
CA LEU A 14 -13.12 -26.29 9.38
C LEU A 14 -12.86 -24.83 9.75
N LEU A 15 -12.69 -24.49 11.03
CA LEU A 15 -12.33 -23.14 11.47
C LEU A 15 -10.89 -22.77 11.12
N ALA A 16 -9.97 -23.74 11.08
CA ALA A 16 -8.57 -23.50 10.74
C ALA A 16 -8.33 -23.24 9.25
N VAL A 17 -9.14 -23.83 8.34
CA VAL A 17 -8.96 -23.65 6.88
C VAL A 17 -9.42 -22.27 6.37
N ALA A 18 -10.12 -21.48 7.20
CA ALA A 18 -10.71 -20.21 6.77
C ALA A 18 -9.77 -18.99 6.94
N ALA A 19 -8.58 -19.14 7.53
CA ALA A 19 -7.84 -17.98 8.08
C ALA A 19 -6.39 -17.82 7.61
N THR A 20 -6.07 -18.14 6.36
CA THR A 20 -4.77 -17.78 5.76
C THR A 20 -4.96 -17.04 4.44
N THR A 21 -5.48 -15.81 4.50
CA THR A 21 -5.20 -14.84 3.43
C THR A 21 -3.82 -14.29 3.72
N ASP A 22 -2.78 -14.85 3.09
CA ASP A 22 -1.47 -14.23 3.08
C ASP A 22 -1.59 -12.78 2.59
N ALA A 23 -0.78 -11.90 3.16
CA ALA A 23 -0.65 -10.53 2.69
C ALA A 23 -0.09 -10.58 1.26
N ALA A 24 -0.97 -10.49 0.27
CA ALA A 24 -0.61 -10.53 -1.13
C ALA A 24 -0.77 -9.16 -1.76
N TRP A 25 0.15 -8.80 -2.66
CA TRP A 25 0.01 -7.63 -3.50
C TRP A 25 -1.15 -7.82 -4.46
N ALA A 26 -2.14 -6.92 -4.38
CA ALA A 26 -3.30 -6.90 -5.23
C ALA A 26 -3.32 -5.60 -6.06
N PRO A 27 -3.59 -5.66 -7.37
CA PRO A 27 -3.73 -4.46 -8.18
C PRO A 27 -4.81 -3.52 -7.64
N ILE A 28 -4.54 -2.22 -7.65
CA ILE A 28 -5.53 -1.18 -7.38
C ILE A 28 -6.30 -0.96 -8.68
N PRO A 29 -7.64 -1.10 -8.70
CA PRO A 29 -8.44 -0.86 -9.90
C PRO A 29 -8.29 0.58 -10.42
N ASP A 30 -8.31 0.78 -11.73
CA ASP A 30 -8.09 2.10 -12.35
C ASP A 30 -9.03 3.19 -11.81
N ARG A 31 -10.30 2.85 -11.58
CA ARG A 31 -11.30 3.76 -10.98
C ARG A 31 -10.90 4.26 -9.58
N ASP A 32 -10.08 3.49 -8.86
CA ASP A 32 -9.69 3.74 -7.48
C ASP A 32 -8.31 4.43 -7.40
N LEU A 33 -7.56 4.54 -8.50
CA LEU A 33 -6.24 5.20 -8.54
C LEU A 33 -6.32 6.69 -8.20
N ASN A 34 -7.41 7.35 -8.56
CA ASN A 34 -7.69 8.75 -8.20
C ASN A 34 -8.31 8.89 -6.79
N GLY A 35 -8.49 7.78 -6.07
CA GLY A 35 -8.97 7.76 -4.71
C GLY A 35 -8.06 8.56 -3.77
N MET A 36 -8.66 9.25 -2.81
CA MET A 36 -7.97 10.16 -1.88
C MET A 36 -6.74 9.52 -1.23
N VAL A 37 -6.88 8.29 -0.70
CA VAL A 37 -5.81 7.59 0.02
C VAL A 37 -4.64 7.25 -0.90
N VAL A 38 -4.92 6.76 -2.11
CA VAL A 38 -3.89 6.39 -3.11
C VAL A 38 -3.11 7.62 -3.56
N GLN A 39 -3.81 8.73 -3.82
CA GLN A 39 -3.19 9.99 -4.19
C GLN A 39 -2.40 10.61 -3.03
N GLN A 40 -2.86 10.47 -1.78
CA GLN A 40 -2.11 10.90 -0.60
C GLN A 40 -0.83 10.10 -0.41
N ALA A 41 -0.88 8.77 -0.58
CA ALA A 41 0.31 7.93 -0.52
C ALA A 41 1.35 8.32 -1.59
N GLY A 42 0.90 8.56 -2.84
CA GLY A 42 1.76 9.04 -3.93
C GLY A 42 2.38 10.41 -3.64
N ARG A 43 1.60 11.39 -3.18
CA ARG A 43 2.09 12.73 -2.80
C ARG A 43 3.10 12.67 -1.67
N PHE A 44 2.78 11.89 -0.63
CA PHE A 44 3.67 11.67 0.51
C PHE A 44 5.01 11.10 0.05
N ALA A 45 5.01 10.09 -0.82
CA ALA A 45 6.23 9.48 -1.32
C ALA A 45 7.15 10.47 -2.02
N VAL A 46 6.60 11.25 -2.95
CA VAL A 46 7.38 12.25 -3.70
C VAL A 46 7.89 13.35 -2.77
N LEU A 47 7.05 13.85 -1.85
CA LEU A 47 7.44 14.88 -0.90
C LEU A 47 8.60 14.42 0.01
N VAL A 48 8.47 13.23 0.61
CA VAL A 48 9.52 12.70 1.50
C VAL A 48 10.80 12.45 0.73
N HIS A 49 10.72 11.88 -0.48
CA HIS A 49 11.91 11.70 -1.31
C HIS A 49 12.57 13.04 -1.65
N ASP A 50 11.77 14.02 -2.05
CA ASP A 50 12.25 15.34 -2.43
C ASP A 50 13.01 16.04 -1.30
N ILE A 51 12.42 16.09 -0.11
CA ILE A 51 13.04 16.68 1.08
C ILE A 51 14.30 15.90 1.49
N THR A 52 14.22 14.56 1.49
CA THR A 52 15.33 13.71 1.97
C THR A 52 16.53 13.74 1.02
N ARG A 53 16.28 13.79 -0.29
CA ARG A 53 17.34 13.75 -1.32
C ARG A 53 17.67 15.14 -1.86
N ARG A 54 17.02 16.19 -1.34
CA ARG A 54 17.14 17.59 -1.79
C ARG A 54 17.01 17.70 -3.30
N THR A 55 15.99 17.05 -3.84
CA THR A 55 15.70 17.17 -5.27
C THR A 55 14.90 18.44 -5.53
N THR A 56 14.04 18.42 -6.54
CA THR A 56 12.99 19.44 -6.73
C THR A 56 11.77 18.76 -7.36
N LEU A 57 11.48 17.53 -6.94
CA LEU A 57 10.42 16.71 -7.52
C LEU A 57 9.07 17.10 -6.94
N VAL A 58 8.09 17.27 -7.82
CA VAL A 58 6.71 17.60 -7.49
C VAL A 58 5.81 16.50 -8.01
N PHE A 59 4.94 15.99 -7.14
CA PHE A 59 3.97 14.96 -7.50
C PHE A 59 3.01 15.45 -8.57
N VAL A 60 2.75 14.61 -9.57
CA VAL A 60 1.73 14.87 -10.60
C VAL A 60 0.52 13.97 -10.40
N LYS A 61 0.70 12.66 -10.54
CA LYS A 61 -0.38 11.67 -10.47
C LYS A 61 0.18 10.26 -10.22
N VAL A 62 -0.71 9.39 -9.75
CA VAL A 62 -0.48 7.94 -9.76
C VAL A 62 -0.89 7.41 -11.14
N GLU A 63 0.00 6.62 -11.77
CA GLU A 63 -0.23 5.97 -13.06
C GLU A 63 -0.85 4.58 -12.88
N ARG A 64 -0.35 3.83 -11.91
CA ARG A 64 -0.84 2.49 -11.52
C ARG A 64 -0.35 2.17 -10.11
N GLY A 65 -0.91 1.13 -9.50
CA GLY A 65 -0.41 0.67 -8.23
C GLY A 65 -0.98 -0.67 -7.78
N GLU A 66 -0.33 -1.23 -6.79
CA GLU A 66 -0.73 -2.42 -6.05
C GLU A 66 -0.82 -2.05 -4.57
N MET A 67 -1.67 -2.75 -3.83
CA MET A 67 -1.73 -2.67 -2.38
C MET A 67 -1.66 -4.05 -1.76
N GLU A 68 -1.04 -4.12 -0.60
CA GLU A 68 -0.98 -5.33 0.22
C GLU A 68 -1.60 -4.98 1.57
N ARG A 69 -2.73 -5.63 1.87
CA ARG A 69 -3.40 -5.53 3.17
C ARG A 69 -2.74 -6.48 4.16
N PRO A 70 -2.73 -6.13 5.45
CA PRO A 70 -2.06 -6.94 6.45
C PRO A 70 -2.82 -8.26 6.63
N ALA A 71 -2.08 -9.37 6.68
CA ALA A 71 -2.65 -10.66 7.04
C ALA A 71 -3.16 -10.64 8.49
N GLY A 72 -4.19 -11.43 8.79
CA GLY A 72 -4.63 -11.67 10.16
C GLY A 72 -5.14 -10.45 10.93
N GLY A 73 -5.58 -9.38 10.24
CA GLY A 73 -6.17 -8.20 10.90
C GLY A 73 -5.15 -7.21 11.50
N GLY A 74 -3.89 -7.28 11.10
CA GLY A 74 -2.89 -6.27 11.46
C GLY A 74 -3.30 -4.86 11.02
N LEU A 75 -2.57 -3.84 11.50
CA LEU A 75 -2.82 -2.45 11.13
C LEU A 75 -1.90 -2.01 10.00
N GLY A 76 -2.47 -1.35 8.99
CA GLY A 76 -1.73 -0.67 7.94
C GLY A 76 -1.62 -1.43 6.61
N THR A 77 -1.50 -0.69 5.53
CA THR A 77 -1.50 -1.17 4.15
C THR A 77 -0.21 -0.73 3.49
N ASN A 78 0.47 -1.64 2.79
CA ASN A 78 1.54 -1.25 1.88
C ASN A 78 0.92 -0.85 0.54
N TYR A 79 1.47 0.19 -0.07
CA TYR A 79 1.14 0.67 -1.40
C TYR A 79 2.41 0.68 -2.23
N ARG A 80 2.42 -0.06 -3.33
CA ARG A 80 3.47 0.03 -4.36
C ARG A 80 2.86 0.78 -5.52
N LEU A 81 3.29 2.01 -5.73
CA LEU A 81 2.71 2.90 -6.73
C LEU A 81 3.75 3.24 -7.79
N VAL A 82 3.30 3.39 -9.02
CA VAL A 82 4.07 4.10 -10.04
C VAL A 82 3.46 5.48 -10.19
N VAL A 83 4.28 6.50 -9.95
CA VAL A 83 3.87 7.90 -9.96
C VAL A 83 4.62 8.65 -11.03
N THR A 84 3.94 9.59 -11.68
CA THR A 84 4.60 10.64 -12.45
C THR A 84 4.94 11.79 -11.50
N ALA A 85 6.18 12.26 -11.58
CA ALA A 85 6.63 13.47 -10.91
C ALA A 85 7.34 14.40 -11.91
N ALA A 86 7.24 15.70 -11.70
CA ALA A 86 7.90 16.72 -12.52
C ALA A 86 9.04 17.36 -11.73
N ARG A 87 10.11 17.75 -12.41
CA ARG A 87 11.16 18.57 -11.79
C ARG A 87 10.74 20.03 -11.81
N ALA A 88 10.78 20.71 -10.67
CA ALA A 88 10.45 22.13 -10.57
C ALA A 88 11.71 23.01 -10.61
N PRO A 89 11.62 24.23 -11.18
CA PRO A 89 10.48 24.76 -11.94
C PRO A 89 10.48 24.28 -13.41
N GLY A 90 9.28 23.96 -13.96
CA GLY A 90 9.06 23.74 -15.40
C GLY A 90 9.81 22.59 -16.08
N GLY A 91 10.47 21.73 -15.31
CA GLY A 91 11.31 20.65 -15.81
C GLY A 91 10.54 19.44 -16.31
N SER A 92 11.32 18.47 -16.82
CA SER A 92 10.79 17.23 -17.38
C SER A 92 10.01 16.40 -16.37
N ARG A 93 9.07 15.61 -16.90
CA ARG A 93 8.35 14.58 -16.15
C ARG A 93 9.10 13.26 -16.23
N GLY A 94 9.11 12.53 -15.12
CA GLY A 94 9.61 11.16 -15.04
C GLY A 94 8.64 10.27 -14.25
N GLN A 95 8.71 8.97 -14.50
CA GLN A 95 8.00 7.98 -13.71
C GLN A 95 8.91 7.37 -12.63
N TYR A 96 8.32 7.08 -11.49
CA TYR A 96 9.01 6.54 -10.33
C TYR A 96 8.15 5.46 -9.70
N GLU A 97 8.78 4.38 -9.27
CA GLU A 97 8.15 3.41 -8.38
C GLU A 97 8.43 3.82 -6.93
N CYS A 98 7.38 3.85 -6.12
CA CYS A 98 7.50 4.07 -4.69
C CYS A 98 6.75 3.00 -3.91
N VAL A 99 7.28 2.68 -2.72
CA VAL A 99 6.64 1.78 -1.76
C VAL A 99 6.42 2.56 -0.48
N VAL A 100 5.17 2.61 -0.04
CA VAL A 100 4.72 3.38 1.13
C VAL A 100 3.90 2.48 2.04
N TRP A 101 4.13 2.56 3.33
CA TRP A 101 3.26 1.95 4.33
C TRP A 101 2.47 3.04 5.08
N GLY A 102 1.22 2.78 5.41
CA GLY A 102 0.44 3.65 6.29
C GLY A 102 -0.88 3.02 6.72
N VAL A 103 -1.53 3.63 7.71
CA VAL A 103 -2.85 3.21 8.22
C VAL A 103 -3.89 4.25 7.78
N PRO A 104 -4.67 4.00 6.72
CA PRO A 104 -5.66 4.96 6.23
C PRO A 104 -6.63 5.39 7.33
N GLY A 105 -6.85 6.71 7.47
CA GLY A 105 -7.75 7.28 8.48
C GLY A 105 -7.20 7.34 9.91
N SER A 106 -6.01 6.78 10.17
CA SER A 106 -5.39 6.89 11.49
C SER A 106 -4.87 8.30 11.75
N ARG A 107 -5.11 8.81 12.96
CA ARG A 107 -4.51 10.06 13.47
C ARG A 107 -3.25 9.82 14.32
N THR A 108 -3.01 8.58 14.71
CA THR A 108 -1.92 8.18 15.62
C THR A 108 -0.81 7.42 14.90
N SER A 109 -1.05 7.00 13.65
CA SER A 109 -0.07 6.33 12.81
C SER A 109 0.35 7.24 11.67
N THR A 110 1.66 7.34 11.44
CA THR A 110 2.22 8.12 10.33
C THR A 110 2.46 7.23 9.11
N TRP A 111 2.45 7.87 7.94
CA TRP A 111 2.94 7.27 6.71
C TRP A 111 4.45 7.08 6.76
N LYS A 112 4.95 6.04 6.10
CA LYS A 112 6.38 5.71 5.99
C LYS A 112 6.76 5.44 4.54
N LEU A 113 7.81 6.11 4.05
CA LEU A 113 8.39 5.82 2.74
C LEU A 113 9.38 4.66 2.90
N LEU A 114 9.08 3.53 2.26
CA LEU A 114 9.90 2.32 2.32
C LEU A 114 10.86 2.21 1.14
N GLY A 115 10.49 2.75 -0.02
CA GLY A 115 11.33 2.73 -1.22
C GLY A 115 10.91 3.78 -2.24
N PHE A 116 11.87 4.25 -3.03
CA PHE A 116 11.64 5.19 -4.12
C PHE A 116 12.75 5.04 -5.16
N LYS A 117 12.39 4.73 -6.42
CA LYS A 117 13.35 4.58 -7.53
C LYS A 117 12.76 5.13 -8.83
N ALA A 118 13.62 5.65 -9.70
CA ALA A 118 13.23 5.99 -11.07
C ALA A 118 12.94 4.70 -11.88
N LEU A 119 12.05 4.82 -12.87
CA LEU A 119 11.74 3.78 -13.84
C LEU A 119 12.39 4.06 -15.21
#